data_AF-A0A833H5F7-F1
#
_entry.id   AF-A0A833H5F7-F1
#
_cell.length_a   1.000
_cell.length_b   1.000
_cell.length_c   1.000
_cell.angle_alpha   90.00
_cell.angle_beta   90.00
_cell.angle_gamma   90.00
#
_symmetry.space_group_name_H-M   'P 1'
#
loop_
_entity.id
_entity.type
_entity.pdbx_description
1 polymer ?
#
loop_
_entity_poly.entity_id
_entity_poly.type
_entity_poly.pdbx_seq_one_letter_code
_entity_poly.pdbx_strand_id
1 'polypeptide(L)'
;MTIAEALGTRTATPTPAWRTDLAIGMAAALLVVLFHAATGFPTLASFNGDNDNLMRLAEVRDLIGGQGWFDLHQYRMGPAGGFLMHWSRLVDTPIAALILLGEMLSGDRAAGETAALVLWPAMLAGAALTAIVRSAR
;
A
#
# COMPACT_ATOMS: atom_id res chain seq x y z
N MET A 1 11.84 19.05 -54.42
CA MET A 1 11.75 19.27 -52.97
C MET A 1 10.36 19.84 -52.68
N THR A 2 9.42 18.97 -52.36
CA THR A 2 8.01 19.34 -52.12
C THR A 2 7.80 19.69 -50.65
N ILE A 3 6.82 20.56 -50.35
CA ILE A 3 6.46 20.98 -48.98
C ILE A 3 6.17 19.77 -48.06
N ALA A 4 5.80 18.62 -48.62
CA ALA A 4 5.60 17.36 -47.91
C ALA A 4 6.87 16.79 -47.26
N GLU A 5 8.07 17.05 -47.81
CA GLU A 5 9.34 16.60 -47.21
C GLU A 5 9.79 17.51 -46.04
N ALA A 6 9.33 18.77 -46.01
CA ALA A 6 9.64 19.72 -44.94
C ALA A 6 8.82 19.46 -43.67
N LEU A 7 7.67 18.81 -43.80
CA LEU A 7 6.81 18.39 -42.70
C LEU A 7 7.13 16.94 -42.36
N GLY A 8 8.34 16.69 -41.86
CA GLY A 8 8.74 15.37 -41.36
C GLY A 8 7.63 14.79 -40.48
N THR A 9 7.03 13.70 -40.95
CA THR A 9 5.98 12.99 -40.23
C THR A 9 6.60 12.50 -38.93
N ARG A 10 6.39 13.25 -37.85
CA ARG A 10 6.68 12.77 -36.50
C ARG A 10 5.75 11.60 -36.24
N THR A 11 6.20 10.39 -36.53
CA THR A 11 5.56 9.17 -36.06
C THR A 11 5.60 9.26 -34.54
N ALA A 12 4.45 9.58 -33.93
CA ALA A 12 4.32 9.56 -32.49
C ALA A 12 4.69 8.15 -32.03
N THR A 13 5.76 8.04 -31.24
CA THR A 13 6.12 6.76 -30.61
C THR A 13 4.91 6.28 -29.79
N PRO A 14 4.38 5.08 -30.05
CA PRO A 14 3.28 4.53 -29.27
C PRO A 14 3.65 4.57 -27.78
N THR A 15 2.76 5.05 -26.93
CA THR A 15 2.97 4.96 -25.49
C THR A 15 3.13 3.49 -25.12
N PRO A 16 4.17 3.12 -24.35
CA PRO A 16 4.34 1.74 -23.91
C PRO A 16 3.09 1.28 -23.17
N ALA A 17 2.51 0.14 -23.57
CA ALA A 17 1.23 -0.35 -23.03
C ALA A 17 1.21 -0.44 -21.49
N TRP A 18 2.35 -0.77 -20.88
CA TRP A 18 2.48 -0.85 -19.42
C TRP A 18 2.21 0.46 -18.69
N ARG A 19 2.47 1.62 -19.31
CA ARG A 19 2.19 2.93 -18.71
C ARG A 19 0.69 3.17 -18.65
N THR A 20 -0.02 2.79 -19.71
CA THR A 20 -1.47 2.88 -19.77
C THR A 20 -2.12 1.92 -18.79
N ASP A 21 -1.63 0.67 -18.72
CA ASP A 21 -2.13 -0.32 -17.76
C ASP A 21 -1.92 0.13 -16.30
N LEU A 22 -0.74 0.67 -16.00
CA LEU A 22 -0.42 1.26 -14.69
C LEU A 22 -1.33 2.45 -14.38
N ALA A 23 -1.52 3.36 -15.34
CA ALA A 23 -2.40 4.52 -15.15
C ALA A 23 -3.84 4.09 -14.86
N ILE A 24 -4.35 3.08 -15.57
CA ILE A 24 -5.70 2.53 -15.34
C ILE A 24 -5.78 1.91 -13.93
N GLY A 25 -4.83 1.06 -13.56
CA GLY A 25 -4.82 0.41 -12.24
C GLY A 25 -4.74 1.41 -11.08
N MET A 26 -3.86 2.41 -11.19
CA MET A 26 -3.72 3.47 -10.18
C MET A 26 -4.94 4.39 -10.13
N ALA A 27 -5.55 4.73 -11.27
CA ALA A 27 -6.77 5.52 -11.29
C ALA A 27 -7.93 4.78 -10.62
N ALA A 28 -8.09 3.49 -10.87
CA ALA A 28 -9.11 2.67 -10.24
C ALA A 28 -8.90 2.56 -8.71
N ALA A 29 -7.66 2.34 -8.26
CA ALA A 29 -7.35 2.35 -6.83
C ALA A 29 -7.63 3.71 -6.17
N LEU A 30 -7.28 4.81 -6.84
CA LEU A 30 -7.60 6.16 -6.37
C LEU A 30 -9.11 6.38 -6.25
N LEU A 31 -9.91 5.92 -7.21
CA LEU A 31 -11.38 6.01 -7.14
C LEU A 31 -11.93 5.26 -5.92
N VAL A 32 -11.39 4.09 -5.59
CA VAL A 32 -11.78 3.34 -4.39
C VAL A 32 -11.45 4.12 -3.13
N VAL A 33 -10.25 4.71 -3.05
CA VAL A 33 -9.84 5.54 -1.89
C VAL A 33 -10.74 6.76 -1.76
N LEU A 34 -11.02 7.47 -2.87
CA LEU A 34 -11.89 8.65 -2.88
C LEU A 34 -13.32 8.32 -2.46
N PHE A 35 -13.84 7.16 -2.87
CA PHE A 35 -15.15 6.68 -2.43
C PHE A 35 -15.19 6.44 -0.91
N HIS A 36 -14.16 5.78 -0.35
CA HIS A 36 -14.07 5.57 1.09
C HIS A 36 -13.87 6.88 1.86
N ALA A 37 -13.07 7.81 1.32
CA ALA A 37 -12.91 9.14 1.89
C ALA A 37 -14.22 9.94 1.91
N ALA A 38 -14.99 9.91 0.82
CA ALA A 38 -16.29 10.57 0.71
C ALA A 38 -17.34 10.00 1.67
N THR A 39 -17.19 8.74 2.08
CA THR A 39 -18.06 8.05 3.04
C THR A 39 -17.51 8.04 4.46
N GLY A 40 -16.37 8.70 4.71
CA GLY A 40 -15.78 8.87 6.03
C GLY A 40 -14.97 7.67 6.55
N PHE A 41 -14.50 6.78 5.67
CA PHE A 41 -13.76 5.56 6.02
C PHE A 41 -14.42 4.74 7.15
N PRO A 42 -15.64 4.22 6.94
CA PRO A 42 -16.42 3.58 8.00
C PRO A 42 -15.68 2.41 8.67
N THR A 43 -14.84 1.68 7.93
CA THR A 43 -14.04 0.56 8.45
C THR A 43 -12.77 0.99 9.19
N LEU A 44 -12.27 2.21 9.00
CA LEU A 44 -11.19 2.76 9.84
C LEU A 44 -11.74 3.21 11.20
N ALA A 45 -12.96 3.73 11.24
CA ALA A 45 -13.62 4.13 12.48
C ALA A 45 -14.15 2.94 13.29
N SER A 46 -14.50 1.83 12.63
CA SER A 46 -14.89 0.58 13.29
C SER A 46 -14.18 -0.61 12.65
N PHE A 47 -13.23 -1.21 13.38
CA PHE A 47 -12.45 -2.36 12.92
C PHE A 47 -13.30 -3.62 12.65
N ASN A 48 -14.60 -3.65 13.01
CA ASN A 48 -15.53 -4.74 12.71
C ASN A 48 -15.02 -6.16 13.05
N GLY A 49 -14.16 -6.29 14.07
CA GLY A 49 -13.57 -7.58 14.45
C GLY A 49 -12.46 -8.07 13.52
N ASP A 50 -11.89 -7.20 12.69
CA ASP A 50 -10.70 -7.48 11.88
C ASP A 50 -9.46 -7.56 12.78
N ASN A 51 -9.30 -8.73 13.38
CA ASN A 51 -8.19 -9.03 14.27
C ASN A 51 -6.87 -9.13 13.50
N ASP A 52 -6.90 -9.43 12.20
CA ASP A 52 -5.69 -9.63 11.41
C ASP A 52 -4.98 -8.31 11.13
N ASN A 53 -5.71 -7.27 10.75
CA ASN A 53 -5.12 -5.94 10.57
C ASN A 53 -4.60 -5.36 11.88
N LEU A 54 -5.31 -5.58 12.99
CA LEU A 54 -4.85 -5.16 14.32
C LEU A 54 -3.59 -5.93 14.76
N MET A 55 -3.56 -7.24 14.55
CA MET A 55 -2.40 -8.09 14.78
C MET A 55 -1.21 -7.63 13.95
N ARG A 56 -1.41 -7.30 12.67
CA ARG A 56 -0.33 -6.83 11.79
C ARG A 56 0.23 -5.51 12.29
N LEU A 57 -0.62 -4.59 12.72
CA LEU A 57 -0.16 -3.34 13.32
C LEU A 57 0.64 -3.59 14.60
N ALA A 58 0.24 -4.57 15.42
CA ALA A 58 1.02 -5.01 16.58
C ALA A 58 2.42 -5.51 16.19
N GLU A 59 2.55 -6.38 15.18
CA GLU A 59 3.85 -6.85 14.70
C GLU A 59 4.72 -5.70 14.16
N VAL A 60 4.12 -4.79 13.40
CA VAL A 60 4.82 -3.62 12.84
C VAL A 60 5.32 -2.68 13.94
N ARG A 61 4.52 -2.45 14.98
CA ARG A 61 4.94 -1.68 16.15
C ARG A 61 6.10 -2.34 16.88
N ASP A 62 6.11 -3.67 16.96
CA ASP A 62 7.23 -4.41 17.53
C ASP A 62 8.52 -4.27 16.72
N LEU A 63 8.40 -4.34 15.38
CA LEU A 63 9.54 -4.11 14.49
C LEU A 63 10.12 -2.70 14.67
N ILE A 64 9.26 -1.68 14.71
CA ILE A 64 9.65 -0.30 14.99
C ILE A 64 10.26 -0.17 16.41
N GLY A 65 9.72 -0.92 17.37
CA GLY A 65 10.20 -0.99 18.76
C GLY A 65 11.51 -1.76 18.96
N GLY A 66 12.09 -2.30 17.89
CA GLY A 66 13.39 -2.99 17.92
C GLY A 66 13.32 -4.51 18.06
N GLN A 67 12.14 -5.13 17.93
CA GLN A 67 12.04 -6.58 17.84
C GLN A 67 12.80 -7.10 16.61
N GLY A 68 13.55 -8.18 16.79
CA GLY A 68 14.44 -8.70 15.75
C GLY A 68 13.71 -9.14 14.49
N TRP A 69 14.40 -9.06 13.34
CA TRP A 69 13.84 -9.43 12.04
C TRP A 69 13.26 -10.85 11.97
N PHE A 70 13.92 -11.81 12.63
CA PHE A 70 13.46 -13.21 12.68
C PHE A 70 12.64 -13.53 13.93
N ASP A 71 12.43 -12.55 14.81
CA ASP A 71 11.56 -12.71 15.97
C ASP A 71 10.13 -12.33 15.58
N LEU A 72 9.33 -13.35 15.28
CA LEU A 72 7.90 -13.26 14.96
C LEU A 72 7.03 -13.67 16.16
N HIS A 73 7.59 -13.79 17.37
CA HIS A 73 6.78 -14.11 18.54
C HIS A 73 5.92 -12.91 18.95
N GLN A 74 4.64 -13.19 19.20
CA GLN A 74 3.71 -12.24 19.79
C GLN A 74 3.56 -12.55 21.28
N TYR A 75 4.49 -12.02 22.07
CA TYR A 75 4.56 -12.24 23.53
C TYR A 75 3.32 -11.74 24.30
N ARG A 76 2.56 -10.84 23.70
CA ARG A 76 1.35 -10.24 24.29
C ARG A 76 0.07 -11.07 24.05
N MET A 77 0.13 -12.16 23.30
CA MET A 77 -1.07 -12.92 22.90
C MET A 77 -0.90 -14.42 23.07
N GLY A 78 -1.97 -15.08 23.52
CA GLY A 78 -2.00 -16.52 23.77
C GLY A 78 -1.63 -16.92 25.21
N PRO A 79 -1.34 -18.21 25.45
CA PRO A 79 -0.89 -18.72 26.74
C PRO A 79 0.43 -18.08 27.22
N ALA A 80 0.83 -18.35 28.46
CA ALA A 80 2.08 -17.85 29.02
C ALA A 80 3.27 -18.16 28.09
N GLY A 81 3.97 -17.12 27.63
CA GLY A 81 5.06 -17.21 26.65
C GLY A 81 4.71 -16.71 25.24
N GLY A 82 3.43 -16.50 24.94
CA GLY A 82 2.97 -16.03 23.64
C GLY A 82 2.88 -17.14 22.59
N PHE A 83 2.76 -16.77 21.31
CA PHE A 83 2.90 -17.70 20.19
C PHE A 83 3.67 -17.10 19.02
N LEU A 84 4.21 -17.98 18.17
CA LEU A 84 4.93 -17.62 16.96
C LEU A 84 3.95 -17.30 15.82
N MET A 85 4.05 -16.10 15.25
CA MET A 85 3.29 -15.73 14.05
C MET A 85 3.90 -16.36 12.80
N HIS A 86 3.03 -16.74 11.86
CA HIS A 86 3.43 -17.29 10.56
C HIS A 86 3.62 -16.22 9.49
N TRP A 87 3.51 -14.93 9.83
CA TRP A 87 3.60 -13.81 8.90
C TRP A 87 5.05 -13.35 8.73
N SER A 88 5.37 -12.82 7.55
CA SER A 88 6.73 -12.39 7.21
C SER A 88 6.93 -10.90 7.45
N ARG A 89 8.09 -10.53 8.02
CA ARG A 89 8.55 -9.13 8.14
C ARG A 89 8.70 -8.42 6.79
N LEU A 90 8.74 -9.15 5.68
CA LEU A 90 8.75 -8.56 4.34
C LEU A 90 7.57 -7.60 4.14
N VAL A 91 6.40 -7.94 4.71
CA VAL A 91 5.21 -7.07 4.62
C VAL A 91 5.22 -5.99 5.70
N ASP A 92 5.79 -6.27 6.86
CA ASP A 92 5.87 -5.29 7.95
C ASP A 92 6.76 -4.10 7.59
N THR A 93 7.85 -4.35 6.84
CA THR A 93 8.86 -3.34 6.50
C THR A 93 8.29 -2.14 5.73
N PRO A 94 7.56 -2.31 4.60
CA PRO A 94 6.97 -1.17 3.91
C PRO A 94 5.89 -0.47 4.74
N ILE A 95 5.15 -1.19 5.59
CA ILE A 95 4.18 -0.57 6.50
C ILE A 95 4.92 0.28 7.55
N ALA A 96 5.97 -0.25 8.18
CA ALA A 96 6.81 0.47 9.12
C ALA A 96 7.43 1.73 8.49
N ALA A 97 7.90 1.63 7.25
CA ALA A 97 8.44 2.76 6.50
C ALA A 97 7.37 3.86 6.29
N LEU A 98 6.14 3.50 5.90
CA LEU A 98 5.04 4.46 5.77
C LEU A 98 4.71 5.14 7.10
N ILE A 99 4.70 4.38 8.21
CA ILE A 99 4.45 4.91 9.56
C ILE A 99 5.54 5.91 9.96
N LEU A 100 6.81 5.54 9.82
CA LEU A 100 7.94 6.37 10.20
C LEU A 100 8.07 7.62 9.32
N LEU A 101 7.80 7.51 8.01
CA LEU A 101 7.72 8.67 7.12
C LEU A 101 6.56 9.59 7.51
N GLY A 102 5.40 9.02 7.82
CA GLY A 102 4.25 9.78 8.30
C GLY A 102 4.56 10.52 9.59
N GLU A 103 5.16 9.84 10.57
CA GLU A 103 5.63 10.45 11.82
C GLU A 103 6.64 11.57 11.56
N MET A 104 7.63 11.35 10.69
CA MET A 104 8.64 12.35 10.37
C MET A 104 8.02 13.63 9.79
N LEU A 105 6.95 13.49 9.00
CA LEU A 105 6.25 14.61 8.36
C LEU A 105 5.24 15.31 9.29
N SER A 106 4.59 14.57 10.19
CA SER A 106 3.52 15.09 11.06
C SER A 106 3.99 15.45 12.48
N GLY A 107 5.11 14.88 12.93
CA GLY A 107 5.51 14.88 14.35
C GLY A 107 4.68 13.93 15.23
N ASP A 108 3.81 13.10 14.64
CA ASP A 108 2.89 12.21 15.35
C ASP A 108 2.86 10.79 14.74
N ARG A 109 3.22 9.81 15.56
CA ARG A 109 3.20 8.37 15.22
C ARG A 109 1.80 7.90 14.84
N ALA A 110 0.74 8.38 15.51
CA ALA A 110 -0.63 7.95 15.25
C ALA A 110 -1.12 8.43 13.89
N ALA A 111 -0.76 9.64 13.48
CA ALA A 111 -0.97 10.12 12.12
C ALA A 111 -0.24 9.25 11.09
N GLY A 112 0.99 8.78 11.38
CA GLY A 112 1.73 7.85 10.53
C GLY A 112 1.05 6.48 10.37
N GLU A 113 0.52 5.92 11.46
CA GLU A 113 -0.29 4.69 11.42
C GLU A 113 -1.56 4.87 10.58
N THR A 114 -2.25 6.00 10.74
CA THR A 114 -3.44 6.34 9.95
C THR A 114 -3.11 6.45 8.46
N ALA A 115 -1.97 7.09 8.13
CA ALA A 115 -1.50 7.17 6.75
C ALA A 115 -1.20 5.78 6.18
N ALA A 116 -0.52 4.92 6.93
CA ALA A 116 -0.21 3.56 6.50
C ALA A 116 -1.46 2.71 6.27
N LEU A 117 -2.49 2.83 7.13
CA LEU A 117 -3.79 2.16 6.99
C LEU A 117 -4.49 2.48 5.66
N VAL A 118 -4.27 3.67 5.09
CA VAL A 118 -4.85 4.07 3.80
C VAL A 118 -3.92 3.75 2.64
N LEU A 119 -2.65 4.15 2.75
CA LEU A 119 -1.69 4.09 1.65
C LEU A 119 -1.30 2.65 1.29
N TRP A 120 -1.06 1.80 2.29
CA TRP A 120 -0.62 0.43 2.05
C TRP A 120 -1.63 -0.39 1.22
N PRO A 121 -2.91 -0.54 1.61
CA PRO A 121 -3.87 -1.27 0.81
C PRO A 121 -4.15 -0.58 -0.54
N ALA A 122 -4.09 0.76 -0.62
CA ALA A 122 -4.27 1.48 -1.89
C ALA A 122 -3.15 1.17 -2.90
N MET A 123 -1.89 1.12 -2.44
CA MET A 123 -0.75 0.74 -3.28
C MET A 123 -0.85 -0.70 -3.76
N LEU A 124 -1.24 -1.64 -2.88
CA LEU A 124 -1.46 -3.03 -3.25
C LEU A 124 -2.63 -3.18 -4.24
N ALA A 125 -3.74 -2.47 -4.03
CA ALA A 125 -4.87 -2.46 -4.94
C ALA A 125 -4.47 -1.94 -6.32
N GLY A 126 -3.73 -0.83 -6.39
CA GLY A 126 -3.22 -0.29 -7.65
C GLY A 126 -2.30 -1.26 -8.39
N ALA A 127 -1.39 -1.93 -7.66
CA ALA A 127 -0.52 -2.95 -8.22
C ALA A 127 -1.30 -4.17 -8.74
N ALA A 128 -2.27 -4.66 -7.95
CA ALA A 128 -3.11 -5.80 -8.32
C ALA A 128 -3.98 -5.49 -9.55
N LEU A 129 -4.64 -4.32 -9.59
CA LEU A 129 -5.45 -3.89 -10.72
C LEU A 129 -4.61 -3.69 -11.98
N THR A 130 -3.40 -3.14 -11.85
CA THR A 130 -2.44 -3.03 -12.96
C THR A 130 -2.08 -4.41 -13.52
N ALA A 131 -1.79 -5.39 -12.63
CA ALA A 131 -1.48 -6.76 -13.04
C ALA A 131 -2.66 -7.44 -13.75
N ILE A 132 -3.89 -7.25 -13.24
CA ILE A 132 -5.12 -7.77 -13.86
C ILE A 132 -5.31 -7.20 -15.25
N VAL A 133 -5.27 -5.86 -15.40
CA VAL A 133 -5.41 -5.19 -16.70
C VAL A 133 -4.39 -5.70 -17.70
N ARG A 134 -3.14 -5.87 -17.24
CA ARG A 134 -2.04 -6.37 -18.08
C ARG A 134 -2.22 -7.84 -18.47
N SER A 135 -2.79 -8.67 -17.60
CA SER A 135 -3.04 -10.10 -17.88
C SER A 135 -4.21 -10.35 -18.84
N ALA A 136 -5.12 -9.38 -18.98
CA ALA A 136 -6.29 -9.46 -19.84
C ALA A 136 -6.02 -9.03 -21.30
N ARG A 137 -4.78 -8.63 -21.62
CA ARG A 137 -4.34 -8.22 -22.96
C ARG A 137 -3.44 -9.29 -23.59
#